data_AF-A0A1X0SG75-F1
#
_entry.id   AF-A0A1X0SG75-F1
#
_cell.length_a   1.000
_cell.length_b   1.000
_cell.length_c   1.000
_cell.angle_alpha   90.00
_cell.angle_beta   90.00
_cell.angle_gamma   90.00
#
_symmetry.space_group_name_H-M   'P 1'
#
loop_
_entity.id
_entity.type
_entity.pdbx_description
1 polymer ?
#
loop_
_entity_poly.entity_id
_entity_poly.type
_entity_poly.pdbx_seq_one_letter_code
_entity_poly.pdbx_strand_id
1 'polypeptide(L)'
;MRRTMMLIWSYATRDAIQFTLMKTRLDIHVRTAQRWVKRYYEDHESIFEKKKKSDRRRILGEEHKQFLLIYIDENSSAVVTEVAESLMQNFADLNVSRSPIYNSMTIGCNLSIKQAQFQHVERNSEVKIK
;
A
#
# COMPACT_ATOMS: atom_id res chain seq x y z
N MET A 1 -15.43 8.57 22.94
CA MET A 1 -14.37 7.56 23.18
C MET A 1 -13.85 7.58 24.62
N ARG A 2 -13.37 8.71 25.17
CA ARG A 2 -12.93 8.79 26.59
C ARG A 2 -14.00 8.39 27.61
N ARG A 3 -15.24 8.88 27.48
CA ARG A 3 -16.38 8.48 28.36
C ARG A 3 -16.68 6.97 28.30
N THR A 4 -16.65 6.37 27.11
CA THR A 4 -16.89 4.94 26.92
C THR A 4 -15.77 4.10 27.55
N MET A 5 -14.50 4.50 27.42
CA MET A 5 -13.37 3.84 28.10
C MET A 5 -13.39 4.02 29.62
N MET A 6 -13.84 5.17 30.12
CA MET A 6 -13.98 5.42 31.57
C MET A 6 -15.12 4.59 32.18
N LEU A 7 -16.21 4.39 31.43
CA LEU A 7 -17.24 3.40 31.78
C LEU A 7 -16.65 1.98 31.78
N ILE A 8 -15.93 1.59 30.72
CA ILE A 8 -15.23 0.30 30.66
C ILE A 8 -14.30 0.10 31.86
N TRP A 9 -13.59 1.13 32.34
CA TRP A 9 -12.77 1.07 33.55
C TRP A 9 -13.58 0.83 34.83
N SER A 10 -14.74 1.48 34.97
CA SER A 10 -15.69 1.22 36.06
C SER A 10 -16.22 -0.22 36.06
N TYR A 11 -16.19 -0.92 34.92
CA TYR A 11 -16.65 -2.31 34.76
C TYR A 11 -15.50 -3.33 34.69
N ALA A 12 -14.27 -2.94 34.35
CA ALA A 12 -13.15 -3.86 34.11
C ALA A 12 -12.46 -4.38 35.38
N THR A 13 -12.83 -3.88 36.55
CA THR A 13 -12.28 -4.33 37.85
C THR A 13 -13.01 -5.54 38.44
N ARG A 14 -14.04 -6.11 37.80
CA ARG A 14 -14.76 -7.31 38.28
C ARG A 14 -15.28 -8.22 37.14
N ASP A 15 -14.66 -9.38 36.97
CA ASP A 15 -15.16 -10.66 36.44
C ASP A 15 -15.78 -10.77 35.01
N ALA A 16 -15.80 -12.03 34.51
CA ALA A 16 -16.22 -12.45 33.17
C ALA A 16 -17.63 -12.00 32.75
N ILE A 17 -18.51 -11.72 33.71
CA ILE A 17 -19.88 -11.22 33.51
C ILE A 17 -19.88 -9.87 32.76
N GLN A 18 -18.85 -9.03 32.96
CA GLN A 18 -18.78 -7.71 32.34
C GLN A 18 -18.38 -7.76 30.86
N PHE A 19 -17.58 -8.74 30.45
CA PHE A 19 -17.24 -8.95 29.03
C PHE A 19 -18.48 -9.35 28.21
N THR A 20 -19.36 -10.16 28.80
CA THR A 20 -20.64 -10.54 28.19
C THR A 20 -21.56 -9.33 28.07
N LEU A 21 -21.63 -8.47 29.10
CA LEU A 21 -22.40 -7.23 29.08
C LEU A 21 -21.84 -6.19 28.08
N MET A 22 -20.52 -6.13 27.88
CA MET A 22 -19.92 -5.29 26.83
C MET A 22 -20.34 -5.72 25.43
N LYS A 23 -20.37 -7.03 25.15
CA LYS A 23 -20.82 -7.56 23.87
C LYS A 23 -22.28 -7.19 23.60
N THR A 24 -23.16 -7.34 24.59
CA THR A 24 -24.60 -7.11 24.40
C THR A 24 -25.00 -5.64 24.45
N ARG A 25 -24.35 -4.81 25.28
CA ARG A 25 -24.73 -3.40 25.47
C ARG A 25 -23.96 -2.42 24.59
N LEU A 26 -22.71 -2.73 24.26
CA LEU A 26 -21.82 -1.83 23.52
C LEU A 26 -21.46 -2.35 22.12
N ASP A 27 -21.91 -3.56 21.77
CA ASP A 27 -21.54 -4.27 20.55
C ASP A 27 -20.02 -4.35 20.33
N ILE A 28 -19.27 -4.45 21.43
CA ILE A 28 -17.81 -4.59 21.39
C ILE A 28 -17.46 -6.05 21.56
N HIS A 29 -16.74 -6.60 20.59
CA HIS A 29 -16.24 -7.97 20.69
C HIS A 29 -15.31 -8.13 21.91
N VAL A 30 -15.47 -9.21 22.67
CA VAL A 30 -14.72 -9.46 23.92
C VAL A 30 -13.20 -9.34 23.74
N ARG A 31 -12.65 -9.90 22.64
CA ARG A 31 -11.21 -9.79 22.32
C ARG A 31 -10.76 -8.34 22.09
N THR A 32 -11.63 -7.48 21.57
CA THR A 32 -11.34 -6.06 21.38
C THR A 32 -11.26 -5.35 22.72
N ALA A 33 -12.21 -5.63 23.62
CA ALA A 33 -12.19 -5.10 24.99
C ALA A 33 -10.94 -5.56 25.76
N GLN A 34 -10.61 -6.85 25.70
CA GLN A 34 -9.39 -7.40 26.30
C GLN A 34 -8.12 -6.72 25.76
N ARG A 35 -8.04 -6.52 24.43
CA ARG A 35 -6.90 -5.81 23.81
C ARG A 35 -6.80 -4.35 24.28
N TRP A 36 -7.92 -3.66 24.47
CA TRP A 36 -7.92 -2.29 24.99
C TRP A 36 -7.48 -2.24 26.45
N VAL A 37 -7.96 -3.15 27.30
CA VAL A 37 -7.54 -3.26 28.70
C VAL A 37 -6.04 -3.53 28.79
N LYS A 38 -5.53 -4.49 28.02
CA LYS A 38 -4.09 -4.80 27.97
C LYS A 38 -3.25 -3.59 27.58
N ARG A 39 -3.62 -2.90 26.49
CA ARG A 39 -2.90 -1.69 26.03
C ARG A 39 -2.94 -0.55 27.04
N TYR A 40 -4.00 -0.47 27.85
CA TYR A 40 -4.16 0.61 28.82
C TYR A 40 -3.11 0.44 29.91
N TYR A 41 -2.99 -0.76 30.50
CA TYR A 41 -1.97 -1.04 31.51
C TYR A 41 -0.53 -1.01 30.97
N GLU A 42 -0.32 -1.29 29.69
CA GLU A 42 1.00 -1.17 29.05
C GLU A 42 1.39 0.30 28.83
N ASP A 43 0.47 1.12 28.30
CA ASP A 43 0.67 2.53 28.03
C ASP A 43 -0.68 3.25 27.90
N HIS A 44 -1.10 3.92 28.97
CA HIS A 44 -2.39 4.60 29.08
C HIS A 44 -2.55 5.74 28.07
N GLU A 45 -1.45 6.36 27.64
CA GLU A 45 -1.46 7.54 26.76
C GLU A 45 -1.53 7.10 25.29
N SER A 46 -0.84 6.00 24.93
CA SER A 46 -0.78 5.46 23.57
C SER A 46 -2.11 4.95 23.00
N ILE A 47 -3.13 4.66 23.81
CA ILE A 47 -4.46 4.25 23.28
C ILE A 47 -5.13 5.36 22.47
N PHE A 48 -4.93 6.61 22.87
CA PHE A 48 -5.52 7.76 22.19
C PHE A 48 -4.66 8.28 21.05
N GLU A 49 -3.38 7.88 21.04
CA GLU A 49 -2.50 8.16 19.92
C GLU A 49 -2.86 7.25 18.75
N LYS A 50 -3.35 7.85 17.67
CA LYS A 50 -3.34 7.18 16.38
C LYS A 50 -1.87 6.93 16.04
N LYS A 51 -1.40 5.68 16.20
CA LYS A 51 -0.08 5.28 15.69
C LYS A 51 -0.02 5.73 14.24
N LYS A 52 0.87 6.69 13.93
CA LYS A 52 1.20 7.03 12.55
C LYS A 52 1.57 5.71 11.91
N LYS A 53 0.85 5.33 10.85
CA LYS A 53 1.29 4.18 10.04
C LYS A 53 2.72 4.51 9.67
N SER A 54 3.67 3.70 10.12
CA SER A 54 5.04 3.81 9.65
C SER A 54 4.93 3.73 8.14
N ASP A 55 5.34 4.79 7.44
CA ASP A 55 5.34 4.74 5.99
C ASP A 55 6.21 3.54 5.61
N ARG A 56 5.65 2.62 4.83
CA ARG A 56 6.43 1.46 4.40
C ARG A 56 7.56 2.04 3.57
N ARG A 57 8.81 1.75 3.94
CA ARG A 57 9.97 2.20 3.15
C ARG A 57 9.73 1.75 1.72
N ARG A 58 9.66 2.70 0.80
CA ARG A 58 9.51 2.41 -0.62
C ARG A 58 10.82 1.79 -1.07
N ILE A 59 10.72 0.65 -1.77
CA ILE A 59 11.88 -0.06 -2.31
C ILE A 59 12.56 0.81 -3.37
N LEU A 60 11.76 1.60 -4.11
CA LEU A 60 12.24 2.56 -5.09
C LEU A 60 12.30 3.97 -4.45
N GLY A 61 13.52 4.43 -4.18
CA GLY A 61 13.85 5.78 -3.75
C GLY A 61 13.74 6.83 -4.87
N GLU A 62 14.11 8.07 -4.55
CA GLU A 62 13.98 9.22 -5.46
C GLU A 62 14.95 9.15 -6.64
N GLU A 63 16.17 8.64 -6.42
CA GLU A 63 17.18 8.43 -7.46
C GLU A 63 16.67 7.52 -8.58
N HIS A 64 16.00 6.41 -8.21
CA HIS A 64 15.43 5.47 -9.18
C HIS A 64 14.28 6.11 -9.96
N LYS A 65 13.49 6.99 -9.35
CA LYS A 65 12.42 7.71 -10.06
C LYS A 65 12.97 8.70 -11.07
N GLN A 66 14.02 9.45 -10.70
CA GLN A 66 14.67 10.37 -11.63
C GLN A 66 15.24 9.61 -12.83
N PHE A 67 15.89 8.47 -12.60
CA PHE A 67 16.35 7.59 -13.67
C PHE A 67 15.18 7.14 -14.57
N LEU A 68 14.08 6.66 -13.99
CA LEU A 68 12.90 6.23 -14.75
C LEU A 68 12.33 7.36 -15.63
N LEU A 69 12.27 8.59 -15.12
CA LEU A 69 11.76 9.73 -15.88
C LEU A 69 12.66 10.07 -17.07
N ILE A 70 13.98 10.14 -16.86
CA ILE A 70 14.95 10.43 -17.93
C ILE A 70 14.89 9.32 -18.99
N TYR A 71 14.91 8.05 -18.56
CA TYR A 71 14.89 6.92 -19.47
C TYR A 71 13.65 6.89 -20.38
N ILE A 72 12.48 7.21 -19.83
CA ILE A 72 11.21 7.22 -20.58
C ILE A 72 11.10 8.43 -21.50
N ASP A 73 11.66 9.58 -21.10
CA ASP A 73 11.71 10.76 -21.96
C ASP A 73 12.59 10.49 -23.21
N GLU A 74 13.72 9.82 -23.02
CA GLU A 74 14.60 9.37 -24.11
C GLU A 74 13.99 8.21 -24.92
N ASN A 75 13.26 7.30 -24.27
CA ASN A 75 12.73 6.07 -24.87
C ASN A 75 11.21 5.94 -24.68
N SER A 76 10.44 6.84 -25.28
CA SER A 76 8.97 6.90 -25.10
C SER A 76 8.19 5.63 -25.49
N SER A 77 8.78 4.76 -26.32
CA SER A 77 8.18 3.49 -26.75
C SER A 77 8.65 2.27 -25.94
N ALA A 78 9.49 2.47 -24.93
CA ALA A 78 10.06 1.38 -24.15
C ALA A 78 8.98 0.57 -23.41
N VAL A 79 9.18 -0.74 -23.36
CA VAL A 79 8.29 -1.65 -22.63
C VAL A 79 8.75 -1.72 -21.16
N VAL A 80 7.82 -1.95 -20.23
CA VAL A 80 8.11 -2.07 -18.78
C VAL A 80 9.20 -3.13 -18.49
N THR A 81 9.35 -4.13 -19.34
CA THR A 81 10.42 -5.13 -19.25
C THR A 81 11.80 -4.53 -19.51
N GLU A 82 11.93 -3.73 -20.56
CA GLU A 82 13.17 -3.04 -20.93
C GLU A 82 13.56 -2.01 -19.87
N VAL A 83 12.56 -1.27 -19.36
CA VAL A 83 12.72 -0.34 -18.23
C VAL A 83 13.23 -1.08 -16.98
N ALA A 84 12.74 -2.28 -16.71
CA ALA A 84 13.17 -3.05 -15.56
C ALA A 84 14.61 -3.54 -15.69
N GLU A 85 14.97 -4.01 -16.88
CA GLU A 85 16.35 -4.45 -17.19
C GLU A 85 17.33 -3.28 -17.10
N SER A 86 16.99 -2.12 -17.67
CA SER A 86 17.84 -0.92 -17.59
C SER A 86 18.00 -0.44 -16.15
N LEU A 87 16.94 -0.49 -15.34
CA LEU A 87 16.98 -0.12 -13.93
C LEU A 87 17.87 -1.07 -13.11
N MET A 88 17.74 -2.39 -13.29
CA MET A 88 18.57 -3.37 -12.58
C MET A 88 20.04 -3.31 -13.02
N GLN A 89 20.32 -2.95 -14.28
CA GLN A 89 21.68 -2.80 -14.78
C GLN A 89 22.39 -1.56 -14.21
N ASN A 90 21.66 -0.45 -14.02
CA ASN A 90 22.20 0.78 -13.45
C ASN A 90 22.27 0.74 -11.91
N PHE A 91 21.43 -0.08 -11.27
CA PHE A 91 21.39 -0.24 -9.82
C PHE A 91 21.57 -1.73 -9.45
N ALA A 92 22.82 -2.19 -9.37
CA ALA A 92 23.13 -3.60 -9.12
C ALA A 92 22.59 -4.14 -7.78
N ASP A 93 22.38 -3.26 -6.79
CA ASP A 93 21.83 -3.61 -5.48
C ASP A 93 20.30 -3.78 -5.49
N LEU A 94 19.65 -3.42 -6.59
CA LEU A 94 18.19 -3.38 -6.72
C LEU A 94 17.66 -4.71 -7.25
N ASN A 95 17.11 -5.55 -6.37
CA ASN A 95 16.37 -6.76 -6.75
C ASN A 95 14.86 -6.53 -6.68
N VAL A 96 14.25 -6.14 -7.80
CA VAL A 96 12.83 -5.77 -7.85
C VAL A 96 12.15 -6.42 -9.06
N SER A 97 10.96 -6.97 -8.85
CA SER A 97 10.16 -7.55 -9.93
C SER A 97 9.49 -6.46 -10.80
N ARG A 98 8.76 -6.85 -11.85
CA ARG A 98 8.09 -5.88 -12.73
C ARG A 98 6.98 -5.08 -12.04
N SER A 99 6.31 -5.64 -11.02
CA SER A 99 5.12 -5.01 -10.43
C SER A 99 5.43 -3.78 -9.56
N PRO A 100 6.48 -3.72 -8.73
CA PRO A 100 6.83 -2.51 -8.01
C PRO A 100 7.34 -1.41 -8.95
N ILE A 101 8.01 -1.77 -10.04
CA ILE A 101 8.45 -0.82 -11.08
C ILE A 101 7.24 -0.22 -11.77
N TYR A 102 6.29 -1.05 -12.22
CA TYR A 102 5.02 -0.59 -12.79
C TYR A 102 4.26 0.36 -11.83
N ASN A 103 4.15 -0.02 -10.56
CA ASN A 103 3.52 0.83 -9.54
C ASN A 103 4.30 2.12 -9.31
N SER A 104 5.62 2.09 -9.36
CA SER A 104 6.45 3.30 -9.22
C SER A 104 6.27 4.24 -10.40
N MET A 105 6.21 3.73 -11.62
CA MET A 105 5.94 4.55 -12.81
C MET A 105 4.53 5.17 -12.75
N THR A 106 3.51 4.38 -12.40
CA THR A 106 2.12 4.85 -12.39
C THR A 106 1.76 5.74 -11.20
N ILE A 107 2.18 5.37 -9.99
CA ILE A 107 1.84 6.10 -8.74
C ILE A 107 2.96 7.07 -8.34
N GLY A 108 4.22 6.69 -8.53
CA GLY A 108 5.38 7.49 -8.14
C GLY A 108 5.72 8.59 -9.14
N CYS A 109 5.67 8.27 -10.44
CA CYS A 109 6.01 9.18 -11.55
C CYS A 109 4.75 9.72 -12.28
N ASN A 110 3.54 9.33 -11.85
CA ASN A 110 2.26 9.73 -12.46
C ASN A 110 2.15 9.43 -13.97
N LEU A 111 2.77 8.34 -14.42
CA LEU A 111 2.77 7.94 -15.83
C LEU A 111 1.55 7.08 -16.17
N SER A 112 0.99 7.29 -17.36
CA SER A 112 -0.04 6.43 -17.93
C SER A 112 0.61 5.43 -18.88
N ILE A 113 0.68 4.16 -18.49
CA ILE A 113 1.24 3.09 -19.31
C ILE A 113 0.11 2.43 -20.09
N LYS A 114 0.23 2.39 -21.42
CA LYS A 114 -0.76 1.77 -22.31
C LYS A 114 -0.23 0.46 -22.88
N GLN A 115 -1.13 -0.49 -23.08
CA GLN A 115 -0.84 -1.67 -23.88
C GLN A 115 -1.04 -1.33 -25.35
N ALA A 116 -0.01 -1.52 -26.16
CA ALA A 116 -0.13 -1.40 -27.61
C ALA A 116 -0.97 -2.55 -28.17
N GLN A 117 -2.03 -2.23 -28.92
CA GLN A 117 -2.78 -3.21 -29.70
C GLN A 117 -2.26 -3.21 -31.13
N PHE A 118 -1.54 -4.27 -31.51
CA PHE A 118 -1.09 -4.44 -32.89
C PHE A 118 -2.22 -5.02 -33.73
N GLN A 119 -2.53 -4.40 -34.86
CA GLN A 119 -3.45 -4.99 -35.84
C GLN A 119 -2.72 -6.02 -36.70
N HIS A 120 -3.44 -7.06 -37.13
CA HIS A 120 -2.88 -8.09 -38.02
C HIS A 120 -2.50 -7.50 -39.38
N VAL A 121 -1.35 -7.91 -39.91
CA VAL A 121 -0.73 -7.39 -41.15
C VAL A 121 -1.67 -7.48 -42.36
N GLU A 122 -2.58 -8.46 -42.41
CA GLU A 122 -3.60 -8.59 -43.47
C GLU A 122 -4.60 -7.42 -43.60
N ARG A 123 -4.66 -6.51 -42.62
CA ARG A 123 -5.46 -5.27 -42.75
C ARG A 123 -4.69 -4.15 -43.45
N ASN A 124 -3.36 -4.19 -43.42
CA ASN A 124 -2.48 -3.22 -44.08
C ASN A 124 -1.93 -3.74 -45.43
N SER A 125 -2.35 -4.94 -45.88
CA SER A 125 -1.99 -5.42 -47.21
C SER A 125 -2.60 -4.51 -48.27
N GLU A 126 -1.80 -4.07 -49.24
CA GLU A 126 -2.20 -3.20 -50.35
C GLU A 126 -3.47 -3.70 -51.08
N VAL A 127 -3.71 -5.02 -51.07
CA VAL A 127 -4.88 -5.69 -51.65
C VAL A 127 -6.23 -5.16 -51.10
N LYS A 128 -6.27 -4.62 -49.87
CA LYS A 128 -7.49 -4.10 -49.23
C LYS A 128 -7.58 -2.58 -49.16
N ILE A 129 -6.55 -1.86 -49.58
CA ILE A 129 -6.58 -0.39 -49.72
C ILE A 129 -7.11 -0.11 -51.13
N LYS A 130 -8.43 -0.14 -51.31
CA LYS A 130 -9.12 0.27 -52.54
C LYS A 130 -9.90 1.55 -52.31
#